data_AF-A0A7K6YIK9-F1
#
_entry.id   AF-A0A7K6YIK9-F1
#
_cell.length_a   1.000
_cell.length_b   1.000
_cell.length_c   1.000
_cell.angle_alpha   90.00
_cell.angle_beta   90.00
_cell.angle_gamma   90.00
#
_symmetry.space_group_name_H-M   'P 1'
#
loop_
_entity.id
_entity.type
_entity.pdbx_description
1 polymer ?
#
loop_
_entity_poly.entity_id
_entity_poly.type
_entity_poly.pdbx_seq_one_letter_code
_entity_poly.pdbx_strand_id
1 'polypeptide(L)' 'RAGDRLLEVDGENVERESHQQVVERIRAAAGVVSLLVVDPVADEQLQKRGGMGTEPLVGGG' A
#
# COMPACT_ATOMS: atom_id res chain seq x y z
N ARG A 1 2.37 6.80 10.99
CA ARG A 1 2.72 8.23 11.21
C ARG A 1 2.09 9.03 10.08
N ALA A 2 1.80 10.32 10.25
CA ALA A 2 1.34 11.13 9.12
C ALA A 2 2.50 11.27 8.12
N GLY A 3 2.30 10.82 6.88
CA GLY A 3 3.34 10.81 5.83
C GLY A 3 3.62 9.45 5.21
N ASP A 4 3.12 8.36 5.79
CA ASP A 4 3.19 7.03 5.17
C ASP A 4 2.28 6.98 3.92
N ARG A 5 2.79 6.41 2.83
CA ARG A 5 2.05 6.28 1.58
C ARG A 5 1.41 4.89 1.52
N LEU A 6 0.12 4.84 1.23
CA LEU A 6 -0.63 3.58 1.18
C LEU A 6 -0.46 2.93 -0.20
N LEU A 7 -0.08 1.66 -0.21
CA LEU A 7 0.12 0.85 -1.41
C LEU A 7 -1.07 -0.07 -1.65
N GLU A 8 -1.55 -0.75 -0.60
CA GLU A 8 -2.62 -1.75 -0.71
C GLU A 8 -3.64 -1.67 0.43
N VAL A 9 -4.89 -1.98 0.11
CA VAL A 9 -6.00 -2.16 1.06
C VAL A 9 -6.61 -3.53 0.82
N ASP A 10 -6.57 -4.40 1.82
CA ASP A 10 -7.10 -5.77 1.77
C ASP A 10 -6.51 -6.63 0.65
N GLY A 11 -5.24 -6.35 0.27
CA GLY A 11 -4.56 -7.01 -0.84
C GLY A 11 -4.89 -6.46 -2.23
N GLU A 12 -5.67 -5.38 -2.33
CA GLU A 12 -5.85 -4.63 -3.57
C GLU A 12 -4.96 -3.39 -3.62
N ASN A 13 -4.26 -3.20 -4.74
CA ASN A 13 -3.41 -2.03 -4.98
C ASN A 13 -4.26 -0.75 -5.12
N VAL A 14 -3.91 0.26 -4.33
CA VAL A 14 -4.60 1.56 -4.27
C VAL A 14 -3.72 2.72 -4.71
N GLU A 15 -2.53 2.48 -5.24
CA GLU A 15 -1.58 3.54 -5.59
C GLU A 15 -2.10 4.50 -6.67
N ARG A 16 -3.05 4.02 -7.48
CA ARG A 16 -3.71 4.78 -8.55
C ARG A 16 -5.10 5.28 -8.18
N GLU A 17 -5.57 4.97 -6.99
CA GLU A 17 -6.90 5.36 -6.54
C GLU A 17 -6.89 6.72 -5.85
N SER A 18 -8.02 7.42 -5.96
CA SER A 18 -8.22 8.65 -5.20
C SER A 18 -8.38 8.35 -3.72
N HIS A 19 -8.04 9.33 -2.87
CA HIS A 19 -8.23 9.21 -1.42
C HIS A 19 -9.66 8.77 -1.05
N GLN A 20 -10.67 9.23 -1.80
CA GLN A 20 -12.06 8.89 -1.55
C GLN A 20 -12.37 7.42 -1.85
N GLN A 21 -11.89 6.87 -2.96
CA GLN A 21 -12.06 5.45 -3.31
C GLN A 21 -11.40 4.54 -2.26
N VAL A 22 -10.20 4.91 -1.81
CA VAL A 22 -9.50 4.21 -0.73
C VAL A 22 -10.32 4.19 0.56
N VAL A 23 -10.86 5.35 0.95
CA VAL A 23 -11.70 5.46 2.15
C VAL A 23 -12.99 4.64 2.01
N GLU A 24 -13.60 4.63 0.84
CA GLU A 24 -14.79 3.80 0.56
C GLU A 24 -14.47 2.31 0.68
N ARG A 25 -13.33 1.84 0.16
CA ARG A 25 -12.91 0.44 0.30
C ARG A 25 -12.68 0.06 1.76
N ILE A 26 -11.98 0.92 2.52
CA ILE A 26 -11.77 0.70 3.97
C ILE A 26 -13.11 0.64 4.71
N ARG A 27 -14.09 1.47 4.32
CA ARG A 27 -15.44 1.47 4.91
C ARG A 27 -16.27 0.27 4.48
N ALA A 28 -16.07 -0.24 3.27
CA ALA A 28 -16.77 -1.40 2.72
C ALA A 28 -16.22 -2.72 3.29
N ALA A 29 -14.96 -2.73 3.74
CA ALA A 29 -14.36 -3.89 4.37
C ALA A 29 -15.07 -4.21 5.69
N ALA A 30 -15.69 -5.39 5.75
CA ALA A 30 -16.43 -5.83 6.92
C ALA A 30 -15.47 -6.44 7.97
N GLY A 31 -15.03 -5.61 8.91
CA GLY A 31 -14.26 -6.07 10.07
C GLY A 31 -12.82 -5.58 10.08
N VAL A 32 -11.87 -6.48 9.82
CA VAL A 32 -10.43 -6.19 9.87
C VAL A 32 -9.95 -5.80 8.47
N VAL A 33 -9.23 -4.68 8.37
CA VAL A 33 -8.65 -4.21 7.12
C VAL A 33 -7.13 -4.35 7.18
N SER A 34 -6.55 -5.04 6.20
CA SER A 34 -5.10 -5.12 6.06
C SER A 34 -4.59 -3.97 5.19
N LEU A 35 -3.59 -3.22 5.66
CA LEU A 35 -3.04 -2.08 4.95
C LEU A 35 -1.54 -2.28 4.72
N LEU A 36 -1.10 -2.19 3.46
CA LEU A 36 0.33 -2.12 3.15
C LEU A 36 0.72 -0.66 2.96
N VAL A 37 1.59 -0.16 3.83
CA VAL A 37 2.09 1.22 3.79
C VAL A 37 3.61 1.23 3.60
N VAL A 38 4.10 2.24 2.89
CA VAL A 38 5.52 2.52 2.73
C VAL A 38 5.89 3.81 3.47
N ASP A 39 6.98 3.74 4.23
CA ASP A 39 7.56 4.92 4.89
C ASP A 39 8.10 5.89 3.82
N PRO A 40 7.95 7.21 3.98
CA PRO A 40 8.38 8.20 2.99
C PRO A 40 9.88 8.09 2.61
N VAL A 41 10.76 7.65 3.53
CA VAL A 41 12.18 7.42 3.23
C VAL A 41 12.36 6.23 2.29
N ALA A 42 11.55 5.18 2.47
CA ALA A 42 11.53 4.01 1.60
C ALA A 42 10.86 4.29 0.25
N ASP A 43 9.82 5.14 0.21
CA ASP A 43 9.17 5.60 -1.03
C ASP A 43 10.15 6.39 -1.92
N GLU A 44 10.90 7.33 -1.35
CA GLU A 44 11.94 8.06 -2.10
C GLU A 44 13.02 7.11 -2.64
N GLN A 45 13.43 6.09 -1.86
CA GLN A 45 14.40 5.09 -2.29
C GLN A 45 13.83 4.20 -3.40
N LEU A 46 12.55 3.84 -3.33
CA LEU A 46 11.86 3.03 -4.34
C LEU A 46 11.67 3.80 -5.65
N GLN A 47 11.27 5.07 -5.56
CA GLN A 47 11.12 5.97 -6.70
C GLN A 47 12.47 6.25 -7.38
N LYS A 48 13.54 6.47 -6.59
CA LYS A 48 14.91 6.66 -7.12
C LYS A 48 15.47 5.41 -7.79
N ARG A 49 15.01 4.22 -7.39
CA ARG A 49 15.46 2.94 -7.96
C ARG A 49 14.67 2.51 -9.20
N GLY A 50 13.65 3.26 -9.61
CA GLY A 50 12.96 3.05 -10.88
C GLY A 50 12.21 1.72 -10.92
N GLY A 51 10.97 1.73 -10.40
CA GLY A 51 9.89 0.80 -10.79
C GLY A 51 10.26 -0.68 -10.83
N MET A 52 10.28 -1.33 -9.67
CA MET A 52 10.27 -2.79 -9.61
C MET A 52 9.25 -3.24 -8.57
N GLY A 53 8.41 -4.18 -9.00
CA GLY A 53 7.09 -4.45 -8.48
C GLY A 53 7.04 -4.93 -7.04
N THR A 54 5.81 -4.93 -6.54
CA THR A 54 5.38 -5.71 -5.40
C THR A 54 5.56 -7.20 -5.70
N GLU A 55 6.77 -7.72 -5.51
CA GLU A 55 6.95 -9.17 -5.38
C GLU A 55 6.49 -9.55 -3.96
N PRO A 56 5.44 -10.39 -3.82
CA PRO A 56 5.05 -10.88 -2.51
C PRO A 56 6.18 -11.75 -1.98
N LEU A 57 6.71 -11.36 -0.81
CA LEU A 57 7.65 -12.14 -0.02
C LEU A 57 6.97 -13.46 0.39
N VAL A 58 7.12 -14.49 -0.46
CA VAL A 58 6.93 -15.88 -0.07
C VAL A 58 8.07 -16.22 0.88
N GLY A 59 7.74 -16.22 2.18
CA GLY A 59 8.58 -16.84 3.19
C GLY A 59 8.54 -18.36 3.06
N GLY A 60 9.67 -18.99 3.34
CA GLY A 60 9.73 -20.41 3.71
C GLY A 60 10.75 -21.22 2.93
N GLY A 61 11.90 -21.46 3.58
CA GLY A 61 12.96 -22.39 3.17
C GLY A 61 14.18 -22.23 4.06
#